data_AF-A0A0F9HGZ9-F1
#
_entry.id   AF-A0A0F9HGZ9-F1
#
_cell.length_a   1.000
_cell.length_b   1.000
_cell.length_c   1.000
_cell.angle_alpha   90.00
_cell.angle_beta   90.00
_cell.angle_gamma   90.00
#
_symmetry.space_group_name_H-M   'P 1'
#
loop_
_entity.id
_entity.type
_entity.pdbx_description
1 polymer ?
#
loop_
_entity_poly.entity_id
_entity_poly.type
_entity_poly.pdbx_seq_one_letter_code
_entity_poly.pdbx_strand_id
1 'polypeptide(L)'
;IYFPDVDCYHIEEYDLNTIKKIKATRGGTSHIDVFEKVNESDDKVGMVIAFTDLYTDFPPTPDYEVIWAHPEEHGEGVPVPFGYKVEVKLTND
;
A
#
# COMPACT_ATOMS: atom_id res chain seq x y z
N ILE A 1 -15.02 -20.20 -3.52
CA ILE A 1 -13.82 -20.70 -4.22
C ILE A 1 -12.71 -19.73 -3.84
N TYR A 2 -11.82 -20.14 -2.94
CA TYR A 2 -10.58 -19.42 -2.64
C TYR A 2 -9.64 -19.63 -3.84
N PHE A 3 -9.09 -18.57 -4.39
CA PHE A 3 -8.09 -18.65 -5.47
C PHE A 3 -6.71 -18.78 -4.81
N PRO A 4 -6.04 -19.95 -4.86
CA PRO A 4 -4.86 -20.20 -4.02
C PRO A 4 -3.58 -19.56 -4.53
N ASP A 5 -3.44 -19.25 -5.82
CA ASP A 5 -2.16 -18.78 -6.38
C ASP A 5 -2.44 -17.85 -7.55
N VAL A 6 -2.66 -16.56 -7.25
CA VAL A 6 -2.60 -15.50 -8.24
C VAL A 6 -1.41 -14.64 -7.87
N ASP A 7 -0.62 -14.19 -8.85
CA ASP A 7 0.40 -13.18 -8.61
C ASP A 7 -0.29 -11.93 -8.03
N CYS A 8 -0.19 -11.77 -6.71
CA CYS A 8 -0.74 -10.63 -5.97
C CYS A 8 0.18 -9.40 -6.02
N TYR A 9 1.37 -9.54 -6.61
CA TYR A 9 2.41 -8.52 -6.63
C TYR A 9 2.76 -8.17 -8.07
N HIS A 10 2.72 -6.87 -8.38
CA HIS A 10 3.16 -6.30 -9.65
C HIS A 10 4.26 -5.29 -9.35
N ILE A 11 5.45 -5.49 -9.90
CA ILE A 11 6.61 -4.60 -9.74
C ILE A 11 6.85 -3.92 -11.08
N GLU A 12 6.81 -2.60 -11.10
CA GLU A 12 7.08 -1.78 -12.30
C GLU A 12 7.76 -0.48 -11.86
N GLU A 13 8.71 -0.02 -12.67
CA GLU A 13 9.37 1.28 -12.48
C GLU A 13 8.57 2.34 -13.23
N TYR A 14 8.16 3.39 -12.50
CA TYR A 14 7.39 4.49 -13.06
C TYR A 14 8.22 5.78 -13.10
N ASP A 15 8.07 6.52 -14.19
CA ASP A 15 8.43 7.93 -14.30
C ASP A 15 7.16 8.76 -14.49
N LEU A 16 7.26 10.09 -14.41
CA LEU A 16 6.11 10.99 -14.52
C LEU A 16 5.28 10.82 -15.81
N ASN A 17 5.85 10.21 -16.86
CA ASN A 17 5.22 9.97 -18.14
C ASN A 17 4.71 8.53 -18.33
N THR A 18 5.03 7.60 -17.43
CA THR A 18 4.70 6.17 -17.59
C THR A 18 3.64 5.65 -16.62
N ILE A 19 3.05 6.51 -15.77
CA ILE A 19 1.99 6.13 -14.82
C ILE A 19 0.79 5.54 -15.58
N LYS A 20 0.55 4.25 -15.40
CA LYS A 20 -0.60 3.52 -15.95
C LYS A 20 -1.58 3.15 -14.84
N LYS A 21 -2.86 3.05 -15.19
CA LYS A 21 -3.90 2.54 -14.29
C LYS A 21 -3.72 1.03 -14.11
N ILE A 22 -3.34 0.60 -12.92
CA ILE A 22 -3.28 -0.82 -12.56
C ILE A 22 -4.71 -1.33 -12.37
N LYS A 23 -5.01 -2.54 -12.87
CA LYS A 23 -6.32 -3.17 -12.67
C LYS A 23 -6.44 -3.62 -11.22
N ALA A 24 -7.43 -3.10 -10.50
CA ALA A 24 -7.70 -3.51 -9.13
C ALA A 24 -8.09 -5.00 -9.07
N THR A 25 -7.40 -5.76 -8.21
CA THR A 25 -7.80 -7.09 -7.75
C THR A 25 -8.53 -6.95 -6.41
N ARG A 26 -9.42 -7.90 -6.08
CA ARG A 26 -10.20 -7.88 -4.82
C ARG A 26 -9.76 -9.04 -3.93
N GLY A 27 -9.33 -8.72 -2.70
CA GLY A 27 -8.93 -9.65 -1.65
C GLY A 27 -8.84 -8.92 -0.30
N GLY A 28 -8.71 -9.65 0.80
CA GLY A 28 -8.31 -9.04 2.07
C GLY A 28 -6.87 -8.51 1.97
N THR A 29 -6.57 -7.42 2.65
CA THR A 29 -5.24 -6.79 2.56
C THR A 29 -4.48 -6.93 3.87
N SER A 30 -3.39 -7.71 3.85
CA SER A 30 -2.36 -7.74 4.91
C SER A 30 -1.17 -6.91 4.43
N HIS A 31 -0.81 -5.86 5.16
CA HIS A 31 0.42 -5.10 4.84
C HIS A 31 1.67 -5.80 5.36
N ILE A 32 1.55 -6.88 6.15
CA ILE A 32 2.69 -7.72 6.55
C ILE A 32 3.38 -8.25 5.29
N ASP A 33 2.63 -8.94 4.43
CA ASP A 33 3.16 -9.61 3.24
C ASP A 33 3.76 -8.61 2.24
N VAL A 34 3.15 -7.42 2.13
CA VAL A 34 3.66 -6.32 1.29
C VAL A 34 5.02 -5.85 1.78
N PHE A 35 5.18 -5.63 3.09
CA PHE A 35 6.44 -5.14 3.66
C PHE A 35 7.52 -6.21 3.71
N GLU A 36 7.15 -7.47 3.93
CA GLU A 36 8.07 -8.60 3.73
C GLU A 36 8.61 -8.58 2.31
N LYS A 37 7.74 -8.37 1.31
CA LYS A 37 8.19 -8.31 -0.08
C LYS A 37 9.10 -7.12 -0.40
N VAL A 38 8.82 -5.96 0.19
CA VAL A 38 9.69 -4.78 0.09
C VAL A 38 11.07 -5.08 0.69
N ASN A 39 11.11 -5.77 1.84
CA ASN A 39 12.36 -6.11 2.53
C ASN A 39 13.16 -7.23 1.83
N GLU A 40 12.51 -8.06 1.01
CA GLU A 40 13.18 -9.02 0.12
C GLU A 40 13.84 -8.36 -1.10
N SER A 41 13.53 -7.10 -1.39
CA SER A 41 14.12 -6.41 -2.53
C SER A 41 15.61 -6.11 -2.29
N ASP A 42 16.44 -6.33 -3.31
CA ASP A 42 17.84 -5.89 -3.30
C ASP A 42 17.98 -4.36 -3.43
N ASP A 43 16.88 -3.66 -3.76
CA ASP A 43 16.85 -2.22 -3.89
C ASP A 43 16.79 -1.51 -2.52
N LYS A 44 17.50 -0.38 -2.42
CA LYS A 44 17.42 0.48 -1.23
C LYS A 44 16.14 1.31 -1.28
N VAL A 45 15.07 0.78 -0.71
CA VAL A 45 13.77 1.45 -0.58
C VAL A 45 13.89 2.65 0.36
N GLY A 46 13.59 3.85 -0.16
CA GLY A 46 13.58 5.08 0.64
C GLY A 46 12.23 5.39 1.29
N MET A 47 11.13 4.91 0.69
CA MET A 47 9.77 5.19 1.14
C MET A 47 8.77 4.18 0.55
N VAL A 48 7.72 3.87 1.31
CA VAL A 48 6.54 3.12 0.88
C VAL A 48 5.30 4.02 0.95
N ILE A 49 4.48 4.01 -0.10
CA ILE A 49 3.17 4.69 -0.12
C ILE A 49 2.10 3.62 -0.24
N ALA A 50 1.32 3.42 0.83
CA ALA A 50 0.25 2.45 0.89
C ALA A 50 -1.11 3.13 0.65
N PHE A 51 -1.81 2.72 -0.41
CA PHE A 51 -3.19 3.13 -0.66
C PHE A 51 -4.14 2.14 0.01
N THR A 52 -4.79 2.55 1.08
CA THR A 52 -5.57 1.64 1.93
C THR A 52 -6.69 2.39 2.67
N ASP A 53 -7.72 1.67 3.09
CA ASP A 53 -8.74 2.16 4.03
C ASP A 53 -8.30 2.03 5.51
N LEU A 54 -7.05 1.64 5.76
CA LEU A 54 -6.43 1.39 7.07
C LEU A 54 -6.99 0.18 7.83
N TYR A 55 -7.88 -0.61 7.24
CA TYR A 55 -8.35 -1.86 7.84
C TYR A 55 -7.44 -3.03 7.45
N THR A 56 -6.31 -3.13 8.15
CA THR A 56 -5.24 -4.07 7.81
C THR A 56 -4.43 -4.51 9.02
N ASP A 57 -3.72 -5.62 8.86
CA ASP A 57 -2.65 -6.01 9.78
C ASP A 57 -1.40 -5.16 9.47
N PHE A 58 -1.03 -4.32 10.43
CA PHE A 58 0.16 -3.48 10.32
C PHE A 58 1.43 -4.30 10.56
N PRO A 59 2.48 -4.15 9.73
CA PRO A 59 3.76 -4.79 9.97
C PRO A 59 4.51 -4.15 11.14
N PRO A 60 5.67 -4.70 11.55
CA PRO A 60 6.61 -3.97 12.39
C PRO A 60 7.10 -2.67 11.73
N THR A 61 7.53 -1.69 12.53
CA THR A 61 8.07 -0.42 12.02
C THR A 61 9.29 -0.68 11.12
N PRO A 62 9.28 -0.21 9.86
CA PRO A 62 10.41 -0.36 8.94
C PRO A 62 11.48 0.73 9.14
N ASP A 63 12.63 0.57 8.47
CA ASP A 63 13.73 1.55 8.44
C ASP A 63 13.56 2.65 7.37
N TYR A 64 12.45 2.63 6.63
CA TYR A 64 12.11 3.59 5.57
C TYR A 64 10.82 4.35 5.88
N GLU A 65 10.62 5.48 5.22
CA GLU A 65 9.43 6.31 5.41
C GLU A 65 8.17 5.60 4.90
N VAL A 66 7.05 5.81 5.58
CA VAL A 66 5.77 5.22 5.18
C VAL A 66 4.68 6.28 5.14
N ILE A 67 3.99 6.36 4.01
CA ILE A 67 2.80 7.17 3.84
C ILE A 67 1.58 6.25 3.71
N TRP A 68 0.62 6.41 4.61
CA TRP A 68 -0.68 5.75 4.58
C TRP A 68 -1.68 6.67 3.91
N ALA A 69 -1.83 6.53 2.60
CA ALA A 69 -2.77 7.27 1.79
C ALA A 69 -4.17 6.63 1.90
N HIS A 70 -5.11 7.31 2.54
CA HIS A 70 -6.46 6.79 2.75
C HIS A 70 -7.53 7.71 2.16
N PRO A 71 -8.67 7.17 1.69
CA PRO A 71 -9.81 7.98 1.29
C PRO A 71 -10.31 8.85 2.45
N GLU A 72 -10.93 9.99 2.12
CA GLU A 72 -11.72 10.77 3.08
C GLU A 72 -12.74 9.85 3.79
N GLU A 73 -13.06 10.13 5.06
CA GLU A 73 -14.03 9.40 5.90
C GLU A 73 -13.65 7.96 6.34
N HIS A 74 -12.77 7.27 5.60
CA HIS A 74 -12.39 5.89 5.93
C HIS A 74 -11.30 5.79 7.01
N GLY A 75 -10.44 6.80 7.11
CA GLY A 75 -9.29 6.77 8.01
C GLY A 75 -9.47 7.53 9.32
N GLU A 76 -10.58 8.24 9.53
CA GLU A 76 -10.76 9.06 10.73
C GLU A 76 -10.82 8.17 11.99
N GLY A 77 -9.99 8.48 12.99
CA GLY A 77 -9.94 7.72 14.25
C GLY A 77 -9.21 6.37 14.21
N VAL A 78 -8.76 5.88 13.03
CA VAL A 78 -7.92 4.67 12.95
C VAL A 78 -6.47 5.03 13.26
N PRO A 79 -5.87 4.53 14.36
CA PRO A 79 -4.46 4.79 14.66
C PRO A 79 -3.57 3.97 13.72
N VAL A 80 -2.50 4.59 13.20
CA VAL A 80 -1.40 3.88 12.53
C VAL A 80 -0.20 3.81 13.47
N PRO A 81 0.53 2.69 13.53
CA PRO A 81 1.63 2.52 14.48
C PRO A 81 2.90 3.30 14.10
N PHE A 82 3.07 3.68 12.84
CA PHE A 82 4.22 4.44 12.33
C PHE A 82 3.88 5.14 11.00
N GLY A 83 4.79 5.99 10.52
CA GLY A 83 4.64 6.74 9.28
C GLY A 83 3.66 7.91 9.39
N TYR A 84 3.22 8.40 8.24
CA TYR A 84 2.33 9.55 8.11
C TYR A 84 1.01 9.14 7.48
N LYS A 85 -0.11 9.57 8.05
CA LYS A 85 -1.42 9.46 7.41
C LYS A 85 -1.63 10.64 6.48
N VAL A 86 -2.06 10.36 5.25
CA VAL A 86 -2.42 11.37 4.27
C VAL A 86 -3.81 11.05 3.75
N GLU A 87 -4.72 11.99 3.92
CA GLU A 87 -6.07 11.89 3.39
C GLU A 87 -6.08 12.27 1.90
N VAL A 88 -6.74 11.45 1.08
CA VAL A 88 -6.79 11.60 -0.37
C VAL A 88 -8.24 11.75 -0.83
N LYS A 89 -8.49 12.85 -1.55
CA LYS A 89 -9.75 13.11 -2.23
C LYS A 89 -9.93 12.18 -3.42
N LEU A 90 -10.97 11.37 -3.39
CA LEU A 90 -11.41 10.62 -4.57
C LEU A 90 -12.15 11.58 -5.51
N THR A 91 -11.58 11.82 -6.68
CA THR A 91 -12.29 12.52 -7.76
C THR A 91 -13.20 11.53 -8.47
N ASN A 92 -14.51 11.82 -8.49
CA ASN A 92 -15.45 11.09 -9.32
C ASN A 92 -15.28 11.57 -10.78
N ASP A 93 -14.73 10.71 -11.65
CA ASP A 93 -14.84 10.86 -13.11
C ASP A 93 -16.18 10.28 -13.61
#